data_AF-A0A351MII5-F1
#
_entry.id   AF-A0A351MII5-F1
#
_cell.length_a   1.000
_cell.length_b   1.000
_cell.length_c   1.000
_cell.angle_alpha   90.00
_cell.angle_beta   90.00
_cell.angle_gamma   90.00
#
_symmetry.space_group_name_H-M   'P 1'
#
loop_
_entity.id
_entity.type
_entity.pdbx_description
1 polymer ?
#
loop_
_entity_poly.entity_id
_entity_poly.type
_entity_poly.pdbx_seq_one_letter_code
_entity_poly.pdbx_strand_id
1 'polypeptide(L)'
;PPARQVAAARRAPSVIRPAPDGARPFSYPLLVQPVLDASCVSCHSGPTPDGGVDLTGRPDGHYTASYNALAPRVPYTAWGAPEGNWEPLAPPDKFGARASAFLTQLRAGHEGVVLDDEAWERLYTWADANALFYGTFEPADQLRQQAGERIAGPALE
;
A
#
# COMPACT_ATOMS: atom_id res chain seq x y z
N PRO A 1 27.38 36.05 -14.23
CA PRO A 1 25.91 36.22 -14.15
C PRO A 1 25.39 35.85 -12.75
N PRO A 2 24.50 36.64 -12.11
CA PRO A 2 23.91 36.25 -10.84
C PRO A 2 23.04 34.99 -11.04
N ALA A 3 23.14 34.03 -10.11
CA ALA A 3 22.40 32.78 -10.18
C ALA A 3 20.89 33.06 -10.14
N ARG A 4 20.18 32.62 -11.18
CA ARG A 4 18.72 32.76 -11.26
C ARG A 4 18.08 31.85 -10.21
N GLN A 5 17.36 32.43 -9.26
CA GLN A 5 16.62 31.65 -8.26
C GLN A 5 15.63 30.69 -8.93
N VAL A 6 15.66 29.42 -8.51
CA VAL A 6 14.72 28.36 -8.90
C VAL A 6 13.30 28.72 -8.50
N ALA A 7 12.30 28.30 -9.27
CA ALA A 7 10.90 28.68 -9.06
C ALA A 7 10.38 28.30 -7.65
N ALA A 8 10.83 27.18 -7.11
CA ALA A 8 10.45 26.72 -5.77
C ALA A 8 10.85 27.70 -4.65
N ALA A 9 11.99 28.38 -4.79
CA ALA A 9 12.49 29.34 -3.80
C ALA A 9 11.72 30.66 -3.77
N ARG A 10 10.78 30.86 -4.72
CA ARG A 10 9.97 32.09 -4.85
C ARG A 10 8.62 32.02 -4.16
N ARG A 11 8.23 30.85 -3.64
CA ARG A 11 6.99 30.66 -2.86
C ARG A 11 7.33 30.19 -1.46
N ALA A 12 6.41 30.39 -0.52
CA ALA A 12 6.54 29.84 0.83
C ALA A 12 6.62 28.29 0.79
N PRO A 13 7.30 27.67 1.77
CA PRO A 13 7.30 26.21 1.94
C PRO A 13 5.88 25.66 1.99
N SER A 14 5.67 24.49 1.38
CA SER A 14 4.38 23.78 1.49
C SER A 14 4.18 23.30 2.93
N VAL A 15 2.95 23.41 3.45
CA VAL A 15 2.54 22.77 4.70
C VAL A 15 2.47 21.26 4.46
N ILE A 16 3.15 20.48 5.30
CA ILE A 16 3.11 19.02 5.24
C ILE A 16 1.73 18.56 5.71
N ARG A 17 1.04 17.80 4.87
CA ARG A 17 -0.21 17.14 5.23
C ARG A 17 0.08 15.77 5.85
N PRO A 18 -0.66 15.34 6.87
CA PRO A 18 -0.56 13.98 7.37
C PRO A 18 -0.83 12.96 6.25
N ALA A 19 -0.15 11.82 6.30
CA ALA A 19 -0.48 10.68 5.45
C ALA A 19 -1.86 10.11 5.83
N PRO A 20 -2.50 9.31 4.94
CA PRO A 20 -3.75 8.65 5.25
C PRO A 20 -3.67 7.81 6.54
N ASP A 21 -4.83 7.64 7.17
CA ASP A 21 -4.90 6.81 8.37
C ASP A 21 -4.46 5.36 8.07
N GLY A 22 -3.76 4.76 9.03
CA GLY A 22 -3.09 3.46 8.87
C GLY A 22 -1.65 3.54 8.35
N ALA A 23 -1.16 4.72 7.92
CA ALA A 23 0.24 4.89 7.51
C ALA A 23 1.21 5.03 8.70
N ARG A 24 0.72 5.35 9.91
CA ARG A 24 1.55 5.52 11.11
C ARG A 24 0.80 5.20 12.43
N PRO A 25 1.24 4.20 13.23
CA PRO A 25 2.14 3.13 12.80
C PRO A 25 1.53 2.39 11.60
N PHE A 26 2.38 1.88 10.71
CA PHE A 26 1.92 1.25 9.48
C PHE A 26 0.98 0.06 9.79
N SER A 27 -0.13 -0.07 9.08
CA SER A 27 -1.07 -1.18 9.20
C SER A 27 -1.84 -1.35 7.91
N TYR A 28 -1.61 -2.43 7.18
CA TYR A 28 -2.35 -2.73 5.95
C TYR A 28 -3.87 -2.82 6.19
N PRO A 29 -4.36 -3.50 7.24
CA PRO A 29 -5.80 -3.55 7.51
C PRO A 29 -6.43 -2.18 7.81
N LEU A 30 -5.70 -1.21 8.36
CA LEU A 30 -6.21 0.15 8.55
C LEU A 30 -6.02 1.05 7.32
N LEU A 31 -4.96 0.82 6.54
CA LEU A 31 -4.59 1.67 5.42
C LEU A 31 -5.33 1.29 4.13
N VAL A 32 -5.36 0.00 3.78
CA VAL A 32 -5.79 -0.48 2.46
C VAL A 32 -7.15 -1.15 2.50
N GLN A 33 -7.40 -2.01 3.50
CA GLN A 33 -8.64 -2.79 3.55
C GLN A 33 -9.91 -1.94 3.47
N PRO A 34 -10.01 -0.73 4.06
CA PRO A 34 -11.21 0.10 3.94
C PRO A 34 -11.53 0.51 2.49
N VAL A 35 -10.50 0.69 1.65
CA VAL A 35 -10.70 0.97 0.21
C VAL A 35 -11.29 -0.25 -0.48
N LEU A 36 -10.76 -1.44 -0.17
CA LEU A 36 -11.22 -2.70 -0.74
C LEU A 36 -12.63 -3.05 -0.29
N ASP A 37 -12.95 -2.85 0.99
CA ASP A 37 -14.28 -3.09 1.55
C ASP A 37 -15.34 -2.21 0.88
N ALA A 38 -15.00 -0.94 0.64
CA ALA A 38 -15.92 0.00 0.01
C ALA A 38 -16.14 -0.26 -1.49
N SER A 39 -15.12 -0.74 -2.21
CA SER A 39 -15.10 -0.67 -3.68
C SER A 39 -14.83 -1.98 -4.40
N CYS A 40 -14.41 -3.04 -3.71
CA CYS A 40 -13.92 -4.28 -4.34
C CYS A 40 -14.57 -5.54 -3.77
N VAL A 41 -14.79 -5.60 -2.47
CA VAL A 41 -15.26 -6.81 -1.75
C VAL A 41 -16.63 -7.28 -2.23
N SER A 42 -17.50 -6.41 -2.75
CA SER A 42 -18.81 -6.81 -3.28
C SER A 42 -18.74 -7.84 -4.41
N CYS A 43 -17.68 -7.80 -5.23
CA CYS A 43 -17.44 -8.77 -6.32
C CYS A 43 -16.34 -9.78 -5.95
N HIS A 44 -15.36 -9.34 -5.16
CA HIS A 44 -14.19 -10.13 -4.77
C HIS A 44 -14.35 -10.77 -3.39
N SER A 45 -15.47 -11.45 -3.15
CA SER A 45 -15.72 -12.18 -1.90
C SER A 45 -16.61 -13.42 -2.10
N GLY A 46 -16.86 -14.15 -1.01
CA GLY A 46 -17.75 -15.30 -1.01
C GLY A 46 -17.11 -16.58 -1.58
N PRO A 47 -17.92 -17.62 -1.84
CA PRO A 47 -17.42 -18.94 -2.27
C PRO A 47 -16.87 -18.94 -3.71
N THR A 48 -17.29 -17.98 -4.54
CA THR A 48 -16.89 -17.86 -5.95
C THR A 48 -16.62 -16.38 -6.26
N PRO A 49 -15.51 -15.82 -5.76
CA PRO A 49 -15.17 -14.43 -6.01
C PRO A 49 -14.81 -14.21 -7.48
N ASP A 50 -15.14 -13.04 -8.01
CA ASP A 50 -14.82 -12.69 -9.39
C ASP A 50 -13.30 -12.76 -9.64
N GLY A 51 -12.94 -13.32 -10.79
CA GLY A 51 -11.54 -13.59 -11.15
C GLY A 51 -10.82 -14.58 -10.22
N GLY A 52 -11.53 -15.25 -9.30
CA GLY A 52 -10.93 -16.13 -8.29
C GLY A 52 -10.09 -15.38 -7.25
N VAL A 53 -10.32 -14.08 -7.07
CA VAL A 53 -9.54 -13.23 -6.16
C VAL A 53 -10.39 -12.83 -4.96
N ASP A 54 -10.04 -13.32 -3.78
CA ASP A 54 -10.66 -12.92 -2.51
C ASP A 54 -9.96 -11.68 -1.95
N LEU A 55 -10.68 -10.56 -1.88
CA LEU A 55 -10.19 -9.27 -1.36
C LEU A 55 -10.76 -8.93 0.01
N THR A 56 -11.28 -9.92 0.73
CA THR A 56 -11.76 -9.72 2.11
C THR A 56 -10.60 -9.57 3.10
N GLY A 57 -10.85 -8.81 4.16
CA GLY A 57 -9.93 -8.66 5.29
C GLY A 57 -9.88 -9.87 6.23
N ARG A 58 -10.38 -11.05 5.82
CA ARG A 58 -10.34 -12.24 6.69
C ARG A 58 -8.89 -12.67 6.93
N PRO A 59 -8.53 -13.12 8.15
CA PRO A 59 -7.24 -13.75 8.38
C PRO A 59 -7.02 -14.94 7.44
N ASP A 60 -5.81 -15.01 6.87
CA ASP A 60 -5.37 -16.08 5.98
C ASP A 60 -3.88 -16.34 6.22
N GLY A 61 -3.60 -17.25 7.16
CA GLY A 61 -2.26 -17.47 7.68
C GLY A 61 -1.71 -16.24 8.41
N HIS A 62 -0.53 -15.79 8.00
CA HIS A 62 0.16 -14.67 8.65
C HIS A 62 -0.41 -13.29 8.26
N TYR A 63 -1.24 -13.19 7.23
CA TYR A 63 -1.78 -11.92 6.71
C TYR A 63 -3.31 -12.02 6.52
N THR A 64 -3.90 -11.16 5.69
CA THR A 64 -5.30 -11.31 5.22
C THR A 64 -5.37 -11.91 3.82
N ALA A 65 -6.54 -12.43 3.45
CA ALA A 65 -6.80 -12.93 2.09
C ALA A 65 -6.51 -11.85 1.02
N SER A 66 -7.00 -10.63 1.25
CA SER A 66 -6.74 -9.46 0.39
C SER A 66 -5.27 -9.13 0.20
N TYR A 67 -4.48 -9.20 1.27
CA TYR A 67 -3.05 -8.95 1.19
C TYR A 67 -2.33 -10.05 0.41
N ASN A 68 -2.63 -11.32 0.71
CA ASN A 68 -2.05 -12.47 0.01
C ASN A 68 -2.37 -12.42 -1.49
N ALA A 69 -3.54 -11.91 -1.86
CA ALA A 69 -3.88 -11.65 -3.25
C ALA A 69 -3.08 -10.49 -3.84
N LEU A 70 -3.01 -9.32 -3.19
CA LEU A 70 -2.49 -8.12 -3.85
C LEU A 70 -0.97 -7.93 -3.74
N ALA A 71 -0.35 -8.31 -2.62
CA ALA A 71 1.08 -8.07 -2.38
C ALA A 71 2.00 -8.67 -3.46
N PRO A 72 1.76 -9.89 -4.00
CA PRO A 72 2.55 -10.44 -5.10
C PRO A 72 2.50 -9.62 -6.41
N ARG A 73 1.53 -8.70 -6.54
CA ARG A 73 1.32 -7.83 -7.70
C ARG A 73 1.97 -6.45 -7.52
N VAL A 74 2.68 -6.22 -6.41
CA VAL A 74 3.46 -5.02 -6.15
C VAL A 74 4.95 -5.37 -6.18
N PRO A 75 5.72 -4.90 -7.17
CA PRO A 75 7.16 -5.06 -7.14
C PRO A 75 7.78 -4.19 -6.05
N TYR A 76 8.53 -4.79 -5.14
CA TYR A 76 9.30 -4.09 -4.11
C TYR A 76 10.72 -4.64 -4.04
N THR A 77 11.64 -3.85 -3.48
CA THR A 77 13.02 -4.29 -3.27
C THR A 77 13.07 -5.24 -2.08
N ALA A 78 13.66 -6.43 -2.27
CA ALA A 78 13.91 -7.36 -1.18
C ALA A 78 15.21 -8.13 -1.42
N TRP A 79 16.00 -8.29 -0.36
CA TRP A 79 17.16 -9.16 -0.35
C TRP A 79 16.69 -10.61 -0.42
N GLY A 80 17.03 -11.34 -1.49
CA GLY A 80 16.69 -12.77 -1.64
C GLY A 80 15.50 -13.09 -2.55
N ALA A 81 14.86 -12.11 -3.20
CA ALA A 81 13.97 -12.38 -4.33
C ALA A 81 14.82 -12.70 -5.58
N PRO A 82 14.47 -13.70 -6.41
CA PRO A 82 15.29 -14.11 -7.55
C PRO A 82 15.56 -12.91 -8.47
N GLU A 83 16.83 -12.57 -8.63
CA GLU A 83 17.33 -11.42 -9.44
C GLU A 83 16.85 -10.01 -8.95
N GLY A 84 16.28 -9.89 -7.75
CA GLY A 84 15.16 -8.98 -7.48
C GLY A 84 15.39 -7.63 -6.74
N ASN A 85 16.60 -7.24 -6.32
CA ASN A 85 16.82 -5.93 -5.68
C ASN A 85 17.33 -4.83 -6.64
N TRP A 86 17.70 -5.20 -7.88
CA TRP A 86 18.22 -4.30 -8.91
C TRP A 86 19.45 -3.48 -8.48
N GLU A 87 20.38 -4.09 -7.76
CA GLU A 87 21.68 -3.48 -7.46
C GLU A 87 22.72 -3.70 -8.58
N PRO A 88 23.64 -2.75 -8.83
CA PRO A 88 23.76 -1.43 -8.17
C PRO A 88 22.83 -0.36 -8.76
N LEU A 89 22.06 -0.68 -9.82
CA LEU A 89 21.25 0.31 -10.54
C LEU A 89 19.84 -0.21 -10.83
N ALA A 90 18.86 0.38 -10.15
CA ALA A 90 17.45 0.19 -10.43
C ALA A 90 17.00 1.14 -11.56
N PRO A 91 16.34 0.63 -12.62
CA PRO A 91 15.67 1.48 -13.58
C PRO A 91 14.57 2.32 -12.90
N PRO A 92 14.25 3.51 -13.42
CA PRO A 92 13.05 4.23 -13.03
C PRO A 92 11.80 3.36 -13.18
N ASP A 93 10.80 3.59 -12.33
CA ASP A 93 9.50 2.91 -12.37
C ASP A 93 9.57 1.38 -12.23
N LYS A 94 10.64 0.86 -11.61
CA LYS A 94 10.85 -0.58 -11.40
C LYS A 94 10.08 -1.15 -10.21
N PHE A 95 9.77 -0.33 -9.21
CA PHE A 95 9.13 -0.72 -7.95
C PHE A 95 7.94 0.16 -7.60
N GLY A 96 7.21 -0.23 -6.57
CA GLY A 96 6.13 0.52 -5.97
C GLY A 96 4.89 0.62 -6.84
N ALA A 97 4.14 1.69 -6.64
CA ALA A 97 2.85 1.92 -7.28
C ALA A 97 2.92 1.93 -8.80
N ARG A 98 3.99 2.52 -9.36
CA ARG A 98 4.19 2.63 -10.81
C ARG A 98 4.44 1.30 -11.50
N ALA A 99 5.12 0.38 -10.82
CA ALA A 99 5.43 -0.94 -11.35
C ALA A 99 4.33 -1.97 -11.05
N SER A 100 3.36 -1.62 -10.21
CA SER A 100 2.33 -2.55 -9.77
C SER A 100 1.35 -2.89 -10.89
N ALA A 101 1.21 -4.19 -11.16
CA ALA A 101 0.29 -4.69 -12.17
C ALA A 101 -1.17 -4.41 -11.79
N PHE A 102 -1.54 -4.52 -10.51
CA PHE A 102 -2.92 -4.28 -10.08
C PHE A 102 -3.28 -2.78 -10.15
N LEU A 103 -2.37 -1.87 -9.77
CA LEU A 103 -2.62 -0.44 -9.88
C LEU A 103 -2.66 0.03 -11.33
N THR A 104 -1.84 -0.59 -12.19
CA THR A 104 -1.90 -0.34 -13.63
C THR A 104 -3.27 -0.73 -14.20
N GLN A 105 -3.76 -1.92 -13.86
CA GLN A 105 -5.09 -2.38 -14.28
C GLN A 105 -6.20 -1.48 -13.73
N LEU A 106 -6.17 -1.16 -12.43
CA LEU A 106 -7.20 -0.33 -11.80
C LEU A 106 -7.24 1.09 -12.40
N ARG A 107 -6.08 1.66 -12.73
CA ARG A 107 -5.97 2.97 -13.41
C ARG A 107 -6.53 2.97 -14.82
N ALA A 108 -6.51 1.82 -15.51
CA ALA A 108 -7.15 1.67 -16.81
C ALA A 108 -8.69 1.65 -16.72
N GLY A 109 -9.23 1.55 -15.49
CA GLY A 109 -10.64 1.37 -15.19
C GLY A 109 -10.97 -0.09 -14.88
N HIS A 110 -11.92 -0.30 -13.95
CA HIS A 110 -12.37 -1.64 -13.57
C HIS A 110 -13.85 -1.58 -13.16
N GLU A 111 -14.73 -2.17 -13.97
CA GLU A 111 -16.17 -2.32 -13.69
C GLU A 111 -16.89 -1.04 -13.19
N GLY A 112 -16.49 0.13 -13.69
CA GLY A 112 -17.08 1.40 -13.30
C GLY A 112 -16.76 1.88 -11.88
N VAL A 113 -15.86 1.22 -11.16
CA VAL A 113 -15.36 1.67 -9.86
C VAL A 113 -14.64 3.01 -10.02
N VAL A 114 -15.05 4.00 -9.22
CA VAL A 114 -14.42 5.31 -9.16
C VAL A 114 -13.91 5.52 -7.74
N LEU A 115 -12.58 5.60 -7.60
CA LEU A 115 -11.93 5.94 -6.34
C LEU A 115 -11.72 7.44 -6.22
N ASP A 116 -11.92 7.97 -5.02
CA ASP A 116 -11.55 9.34 -4.70
C ASP A 116 -10.03 9.50 -4.48
N ASP A 117 -9.59 10.75 -4.32
CA ASP A 117 -8.18 11.08 -4.16
C ASP A 117 -7.55 10.41 -2.93
N GLU A 118 -8.30 10.28 -1.83
CA GLU A 118 -7.81 9.68 -0.59
C GLU A 118 -7.67 8.15 -0.72
N ALA A 119 -8.61 7.47 -1.37
CA ALA A 119 -8.52 6.05 -1.70
C ALA A 119 -7.32 5.75 -2.61
N TRP A 120 -7.08 6.59 -3.61
CA TRP A 120 -5.86 6.48 -4.42
C TRP A 120 -4.59 6.71 -3.60
N GLU A 121 -4.57 7.73 -2.75
CA GLU A 121 -3.43 8.03 -1.89
C GLU A 121 -3.10 6.86 -0.95
N ARG A 122 -4.11 6.19 -0.40
CA ARG A 122 -3.91 4.97 0.42
C ARG A 122 -3.24 3.85 -0.36
N LEU A 123 -3.76 3.53 -1.54
CA LEU A 123 -3.23 2.44 -2.37
C LEU A 123 -1.80 2.71 -2.85
N TYR A 124 -1.52 3.96 -3.27
CA TYR A 124 -0.17 4.37 -3.65
C TYR A 124 0.79 4.36 -2.46
N THR A 125 0.36 4.88 -1.30
CA THR A 125 1.17 4.87 -0.07
C THR A 125 1.58 3.46 0.30
N TRP A 126 0.65 2.49 0.27
CA TRP A 126 0.98 1.09 0.57
C TRP A 126 1.95 0.49 -0.44
N ALA A 127 1.70 0.65 -1.74
CA ALA A 127 2.55 0.07 -2.77
C ALA A 127 3.97 0.67 -2.75
N ASP A 128 4.10 1.99 -2.56
CA ASP A 128 5.39 2.67 -2.47
C ASP A 128 6.11 2.41 -1.13
N ALA A 129 5.38 1.98 -0.09
CA ALA A 129 5.93 1.53 1.18
C ALA A 129 6.25 0.02 1.18
N ASN A 130 6.79 -0.50 0.08
CA ASN A 130 7.21 -1.91 -0.08
C ASN A 130 6.11 -2.95 0.19
N ALA A 131 4.84 -2.58 -0.01
CA ALA A 131 3.71 -3.46 0.23
C ALA A 131 3.73 -4.10 1.62
N LEU A 132 4.15 -3.37 2.67
CA LEU A 132 4.16 -3.90 4.04
C LEU A 132 2.77 -4.33 4.51
N PHE A 133 2.73 -5.26 5.46
CA PHE A 133 1.49 -5.62 6.18
C PHE A 133 1.49 -5.03 7.60
N TYR A 134 2.50 -5.37 8.39
CA TYR A 134 2.66 -4.95 9.78
C TYR A 134 3.58 -3.73 9.90
N GLY A 135 3.28 -2.85 10.84
CA GLY A 135 4.14 -1.73 11.26
C GLY A 135 4.89 -2.00 12.56
N THR A 136 4.99 -3.26 12.95
CA THR A 136 5.60 -3.72 14.20
C THR A 136 6.26 -5.09 14.01
N PHE A 137 7.27 -5.35 14.85
CA PHE A 137 7.92 -6.66 14.96
C PHE A 137 7.43 -7.47 16.17
N GLU A 138 6.64 -6.86 17.06
CA GLU A 138 6.13 -7.52 18.26
C GLU A 138 4.95 -8.45 17.90
N PRO A 139 5.04 -9.78 18.11
CA PRO A 139 4.01 -10.72 17.71
C PRO A 139 2.61 -10.41 18.28
N ALA A 140 2.52 -9.95 19.53
CA ALA A 140 1.24 -9.59 20.13
C ALA A 140 0.56 -8.43 19.39
N ASP A 141 1.33 -7.42 18.98
CA ASP A 141 0.81 -6.28 18.22
C ASP A 141 0.54 -6.63 16.75
N GLN A 142 1.27 -7.60 16.17
CA GLN A 142 0.94 -8.13 14.85
C GLN A 142 -0.45 -8.76 14.84
N LEU A 143 -0.79 -9.60 15.83
CA LEU A 143 -2.13 -10.19 15.92
C LEU A 143 -3.23 -9.13 15.99
N ARG A 144 -2.99 -8.06 16.76
CA ARG A 144 -3.90 -6.91 16.86
C ARG A 144 -4.03 -6.17 15.54
N GLN A 145 -2.91 -5.89 14.86
CA GLN A 145 -2.95 -5.25 13.55
C GLN A 145 -3.64 -6.11 12.49
N GLN A 146 -3.47 -7.44 12.51
CA GLN A 146 -4.17 -8.37 11.60
C GLN A 146 -5.69 -8.28 11.78
N ALA A 147 -6.15 -8.07 13.02
CA ALA A 147 -7.54 -7.85 13.35
C ALA A 147 -8.04 -6.41 13.05
N GLY A 148 -7.21 -5.55 12.46
CA GLY A 148 -7.56 -4.16 12.17
C GLY A 148 -7.49 -3.22 13.38
N GLU A 149 -6.84 -3.62 14.47
CA GLU A 149 -6.68 -2.76 15.63
C GLU A 149 -5.51 -1.78 15.48
N ARG A 150 -5.71 -0.58 16.02
CA ARG A 150 -4.61 0.39 16.17
C ARG A 150 -3.72 0.01 17.35
N ILE A 151 -2.42 0.10 17.11
CA ILE A 151 -1.38 -0.02 18.13
C ILE A 151 -0.73 1.35 18.37
N ALA A 152 -0.03 1.51 19.50
CA ALA A 152 0.71 2.74 19.79
C ALA A 152 1.94 2.95 18.89
N GLY A 153 2.40 1.87 18.25
CA GLY A 153 3.67 1.82 17.50
C GLY A 153 4.76 1.16 18.33
N PRO A 154 5.97 0.98 17.76
CA PRO A 154 7.09 0.41 18.50
C PRO A 154 7.40 1.26 19.73
N ALA A 155 7.75 0.62 20.85
CA ALA A 155 8.33 1.33 21.98
C ALA A 155 9.62 2.01 21.50
N LEU A 156 9.66 3.35 21.58
CA LEU A 156 10.88 4.10 21.34
C LEU A 156 11.70 4.01 22.62
N GLU A 157 12.85 3.32 22.56
CA GLU A 157 13.90 3.43 23.58
C GLU A 157 14.61 4.78 23.49
#